data_AF-A0A7C7QKJ7-F1
#
_entry.id   AF-A0A7C7QKJ7-F1
#
_cell.length_a   1.000
_cell.length_b   1.000
_cell.length_c   1.000
_cell.angle_alpha   90.00
_cell.angle_beta   90.00
_cell.angle_gamma   90.00
#
_symmetry.space_group_name_H-M   'P 1'
#
loop_
_entity.id
_entity.type
_entity.pdbx_description
1 polymer ?
#
loop_
_entity_poly.entity_id
_entity_poly.type
_entity_poly.pdbx_seq_one_letter_code
_entity_poly.pdbx_strand_id
1 'polypeptide(L)' 'MKRFEWVEHPSDIGFRAYGKDLAEAFENAALALFEVMVDTSKV' A
#
# COMPACT_ATOMS: atom_id res chain seq x y z
N MET A 1 2.40 -6.75 -11.93
CA MET A 1 2.18 -5.30 -11.68
C MET A 1 2.65 -4.98 -10.27
N LYS A 2 3.19 -3.78 -10.05
CA LYS A 2 3.55 -3.28 -8.72
C LYS A 2 2.24 -3.01 -7.94
N ARG A 3 2.12 -3.50 -6.70
CA ARG A 3 0.90 -3.31 -5.87
C ARG A 3 0.86 -1.90 -5.26
N PHE A 4 1.97 -1.48 -4.65
CA PHE A 4 2.13 -0.12 -4.12
C PHE A 4 3.61 0.28 -4.08
N GLU A 5 3.86 1.56 -3.79
CA GLU A 5 5.19 2.11 -3.52
C GLU A 5 5.15 3.12 -2.37
N TRP A 6 6.23 3.18 -1.62
CA TRP A 6 6.42 4.18 -0.56
C TRP A 6 6.76 5.54 -1.16
N VAL A 7 6.19 6.58 -0.57
CA VAL A 7 6.49 7.98 -0.88
C VAL A 7 7.12 8.58 0.36
N GLU A 8 8.32 9.14 0.18
CA GLU A 8 9.05 9.76 1.29
C GLU A 8 8.27 10.95 1.85
N HIS A 9 8.07 10.93 3.17
CA HIS A 9 7.47 12.03 3.91
C HIS A 9 8.13 12.12 5.29
N PRO A 10 8.48 13.32 5.78
CA PRO A 10 9.31 13.46 6.97
C PRO A 10 8.60 13.14 8.29
N SER A 11 7.27 13.23 8.34
CA SER A 11 6.48 13.07 9.58
C SER A 11 5.50 11.91 9.55
N ASP A 12 5.11 11.46 8.36
CA ASP A 12 4.05 10.49 8.14
C ASP A 12 4.54 9.45 7.14
N ILE A 13 3.71 8.45 6.85
CA ILE A 13 3.96 7.49 5.80
C ILE A 13 3.03 7.78 4.63
N GLY A 14 3.61 8.09 3.47
CA GLY A 14 2.91 8.15 2.20
C GLY A 14 3.10 6.86 1.41
N PHE A 15 2.05 6.43 0.70
CA PHE A 15 2.18 5.39 -0.31
C PHE A 15 1.28 5.68 -1.51
N ARG A 16 1.64 5.14 -2.66
CA ARG A 16 0.81 5.11 -3.86
C ARG A 16 0.49 3.67 -4.21
N ALA A 17 -0.79 3.33 -4.23
CA ALA A 17 -1.28 2.01 -4.63
C ALA A 17 -1.77 2.05 -6.09
N TYR A 18 -1.73 0.89 -6.74
CA TYR A 18 -2.10 0.73 -8.14
C TYR A 18 -3.10 -0.41 -8.31
N GLY A 19 -3.88 -0.37 -9.37
CA GLY A 19 -4.79 -1.44 -9.79
C GLY A 19 -5.18 -1.26 -11.24
N LYS A 20 -5.67 -2.32 -11.89
CA LYS A 20 -6.23 -2.24 -13.25
C LYS A 20 -7.57 -1.51 -13.29
N ASP A 21 -8.25 -1.45 -12.15
CA ASP A 21 -9.51 -0.78 -11.90
C ASP A 21 -9.51 -0.16 -10.49
N LEU A 22 -10.57 0.57 -10.16
CA LEU A 22 -10.69 1.27 -8.88
C LEU A 22 -10.72 0.28 -7.69
N ALA A 23 -11.35 -0.88 -7.85
CA ALA A 23 -11.47 -1.85 -6.77
C ALA A 23 -10.09 -2.42 -6.40
N GLU A 24 -9.32 -2.86 -7.40
CA GLU A 24 -7.97 -3.39 -7.17
C GLU A 24 -7.03 -2.32 -6.59
N ALA A 25 -7.18 -1.05 -6.99
CA ALA A 25 -6.39 0.04 -6.40
C ALA A 25 -6.69 0.24 -4.91
N PHE A 26 -7.95 0.13 -4.50
CA PHE A 26 -8.35 0.20 -3.10
C PHE A 26 -7.91 -1.03 -2.30
N GLU A 27 -7.99 -2.24 -2.87
CA GLU A 27 -7.46 -3.46 -2.25
C GLU A 27 -5.96 -3.34 -1.99
N ASN A 28 -5.18 -2.89 -2.97
CA ASN A 28 -3.74 -2.69 -2.82
C ASN A 28 -3.40 -1.53 -1.87
N ALA A 29 -4.27 -0.52 -1.74
CA ALA A 29 -4.12 0.54 -0.74
C ALA A 29 -4.33 0.02 0.68
N ALA A 30 -5.32 -0.86 0.88
CA ALA A 30 -5.53 -1.53 2.16
C ALA A 30 -4.32 -2.40 2.53
N LEU A 31 -3.76 -3.15 1.56
CA LEU A 31 -2.54 -3.92 1.78
C LEU A 31 -1.37 -3.02 2.22
N ALA A 32 -1.14 -1.90 1.53
CA ALA A 32 -0.08 -0.96 1.88
C ALA A 32 -0.24 -0.38 3.29
N LEU A 33 -1.48 -0.07 3.69
CA LEU A 33 -1.79 0.39 5.04
C LEU A 33 -1.48 -0.68 6.11
N PHE A 34 -1.81 -1.96 5.85
CA PHE A 34 -1.47 -3.03 6.78
C PHE A 34 0.03 -3.29 6.87
N GLU A 35 0.76 -3.14 5.76
CA GLU A 35 2.21 -3.29 5.73
C GLU A 35 2.96 -2.25 6.58
N VAL A 36 2.32 -1.11 6.88
CA VAL A 36 2.82 -0.14 7.88
C VAL A 36 2.77 -0.71 9.29
N MET A 37 1.75 -1.52 9.61
CA MET A 37 1.48 -2.03 10.95
C MET A 37 2.17 -3.35 11.23
N VAL A 38 2.21 -4.25 10.25
CA VAL A 38 2.73 -5.62 10.38
C VAL A 38 3.30 -6.11 9.05
N ASP A 39 4.21 -7.08 9.12
CA ASP A 39 4.64 -7.84 7.94
C ASP A 39 3.50 -8.75 7.49
N THR A 40 2.76 -8.34 6.45
CA THR A 40 1.59 -9.09 5.96
C THR A 40 1.97 -10.41 5.31
N SER A 41 3.25 -10.66 5.02
CA SER A 41 3.70 -11.97 4.51
C SER A 41 3.71 -13.08 5.57
N LYS A 42 3.53 -12.71 6.85
CA LYS A 42 3.55 -13.62 8.00
C LYS A 42 2.18 -13.84 8.64
N VAL A 43 1.10 -13.37 8.00
CA VAL A 43 -0.29 -13.49 8.48
C VAL A 43 -1.11 -14.31 7.48
#